data_AF-A0A409YPQ2-F1
#
_entry.id   AF-A0A409YPQ2-F1
#
_cell.length_a   1.000
_cell.length_b   1.000
_cell.length_c   1.000
_cell.angle_alpha   90.00
_cell.angle_beta   90.00
_cell.angle_gamma   90.00
#
_symmetry.space_group_name_H-M   'P 1'
#
loop_
_entity.id
_entity.type
_entity.pdbx_description
1 polymer ?
#
loop_
_entity_poly.entity_id
_entity_poly.type
_entity_poly.pdbx_seq_one_letter_code
_entity_poly.pdbx_strand_id
1 'polypeptide(L)'
;MPPKKSQAKTSTGSGVQSNKVLSPELMTLVNKVPVNPVTGLPDVARFMEENPSEMEKLYQQLHKLNVDPTDSDLDSFNYSELKSTIAHESFWVLQIEPMGYVDAAGKPVEDDSAIHKPGVKPTFVLYCYDDAGKYRVTSDCVGLPSADLVLKTIKRAIAWPSAPLKPALPWFLLISIKFSQHVDALRPFLDSLPKPFHWRLETRQEAEGVRDGVDEINQKHIPMSMKLAEEAKLAGNQAFAAKNRPVAIKAYTEAINHLHDVMSQNPTEEQSSKAKKLMAICLSNLSATHLLPGTGQAAEPALKAGKTAEVADPSYAKAYARQASALVILGKKDEAIETIIRALKRKDLENESGLVDRLIELLTHGKGLSDDEAIFKQWAIDLIINDKRPFVKSLMDVKGEYRRRIDAQFAKFPKRS
;
A
#
# COMPACT_ATOMS: atom_id res chain seq x y z
N MET A 1 -48.67 56.22 -42.88
CA MET A 1 -48.15 55.32 -41.83
C MET A 1 -47.92 53.94 -42.43
N PRO A 2 -46.67 53.53 -42.70
CA PRO A 2 -46.35 52.17 -43.11
C PRO A 2 -45.87 51.31 -41.93
N PRO A 3 -45.97 49.97 -42.00
CA PRO A 3 -45.72 49.09 -40.86
C PRO A 3 -44.23 48.77 -40.65
N LYS A 4 -43.85 48.60 -39.38
CA LYS A 4 -42.51 48.26 -38.90
C LYS A 4 -42.14 46.81 -39.26
N LYS A 5 -40.95 46.62 -39.84
CA LYS A 5 -40.29 45.32 -40.02
C LYS A 5 -39.80 44.79 -38.66
N SER A 6 -40.20 43.57 -38.32
CA SER A 6 -39.65 42.77 -37.22
C SER A 6 -38.34 42.13 -37.67
N GLN A 7 -37.25 42.37 -36.92
CA GLN A 7 -35.98 41.65 -37.07
C GLN A 7 -35.93 40.51 -36.06
N ALA A 8 -35.89 39.28 -36.55
CA ALA A 8 -35.59 38.09 -35.75
C ALA A 8 -34.08 38.05 -35.48
N LYS A 9 -33.70 38.04 -34.19
CA LYS A 9 -32.34 37.73 -33.73
C LYS A 9 -32.19 36.22 -33.61
N THR A 10 -31.38 35.63 -34.48
CA THR A 10 -30.84 34.27 -34.31
C THR A 10 -29.63 34.34 -33.39
N SER A 11 -29.75 33.80 -32.17
CA SER A 11 -28.63 33.63 -31.24
C SER A 11 -27.98 32.25 -31.46
N THR A 12 -26.92 32.21 -32.26
CA THR A 12 -25.99 31.06 -32.29
C THR A 12 -25.05 31.14 -31.10
N GLY A 13 -25.46 30.58 -29.97
CA GLY A 13 -24.60 30.36 -28.82
C GLY A 13 -23.71 29.15 -29.03
N SER A 14 -22.64 29.27 -29.81
CA SER A 14 -21.56 28.26 -29.84
C SER A 14 -20.68 28.44 -28.60
N GLY A 15 -21.19 28.00 -27.45
CA GLY A 15 -20.41 27.87 -26.22
C GLY A 15 -19.49 26.66 -26.31
N VAL A 16 -18.50 26.69 -27.21
CA VAL A 16 -17.39 25.72 -27.17
C VAL A 16 -16.58 26.08 -25.92
N GLN A 17 -16.80 25.35 -24.84
CA GLN A 17 -16.02 25.48 -23.62
C GLN A 17 -14.54 25.33 -23.98
N SER A 18 -13.74 26.35 -23.64
CA SER A 18 -12.31 26.36 -23.88
C SER A 18 -11.69 25.14 -23.21
N ASN A 19 -11.15 24.21 -24.01
CA ASN A 19 -10.37 23.07 -23.54
C ASN A 19 -9.34 23.54 -22.50
N LYS A 20 -9.54 23.17 -21.23
CA LYS A 20 -8.55 23.40 -20.18
C LYS A 20 -7.38 22.45 -20.41
N VAL A 21 -6.41 22.90 -21.20
CA VAL A 21 -5.14 22.18 -21.42
C VAL A 21 -4.43 22.05 -20.07
N LEU A 22 -3.88 20.87 -19.77
CA LEU A 22 -3.04 20.68 -18.59
C LEU A 22 -1.94 21.75 -18.58
N SER A 23 -1.71 22.37 -17.42
CA SER A 23 -0.63 23.35 -17.31
C SER A 23 0.70 22.67 -17.68
N PRO A 24 1.64 23.38 -18.34
CA PRO A 24 2.99 22.85 -18.60
C PRO A 24 3.70 22.33 -17.33
N GLU A 25 3.37 22.93 -16.19
CA GLU A 25 3.83 22.49 -14.86
C GLU A 25 3.37 21.06 -14.54
N LEU A 26 2.12 20.71 -14.86
CA LEU A 26 1.56 19.39 -14.57
C LEU A 26 2.20 18.30 -15.44
N MET A 27 2.44 18.60 -16.72
CA MET A 27 3.16 17.69 -17.63
C MET A 27 4.60 17.45 -17.17
N THR A 28 5.24 18.47 -16.61
CA THR A 28 6.60 18.35 -16.05
C THR A 28 6.60 17.42 -14.85
N LEU A 29 5.55 17.46 -14.02
CA LEU A 29 5.44 16.59 -12.85
C LEU A 29 5.23 15.12 -13.22
N VAL A 30 4.36 14.84 -14.20
CA VAL A 30 4.10 13.48 -14.68
C VAL A 30 5.38 12.83 -15.22
N ASN A 31 6.23 13.60 -15.90
CA ASN A 31 7.50 13.10 -16.44
C ASN A 31 8.57 12.82 -15.35
N LYS A 32 8.37 13.26 -14.10
CA LYS A 32 9.27 12.95 -12.99
C LYS A 32 8.96 11.62 -12.31
N VAL A 33 7.78 11.03 -12.58
CA VAL A 33 7.40 9.76 -11.97
C VAL A 33 8.35 8.67 -12.49
N PRO A 34 9.14 8.03 -11.61
CA PRO A 34 10.07 6.98 -12.03
C PRO A 34 9.30 5.79 -12.57
N VAL A 35 9.91 5.04 -13.49
CA VAL A 35 9.33 3.80 -14.01
C VAL A 35 9.64 2.67 -13.03
N ASN A 36 8.63 1.88 -12.66
CA ASN A 36 8.80 0.67 -11.87
C ASN A 36 9.63 -0.34 -12.69
N PRO A 37 10.76 -0.84 -12.17
CA PRO A 37 11.68 -1.69 -12.93
C PRO A 37 11.12 -3.08 -13.23
N VAL A 38 10.05 -3.51 -12.55
CA VAL A 38 9.38 -4.79 -12.75
C VAL A 38 8.30 -4.66 -13.82
N THR A 39 7.42 -3.67 -13.67
CA THR A 39 6.25 -3.54 -14.56
C THR A 39 6.52 -2.70 -15.81
N GLY A 40 7.57 -1.86 -15.80
CA GLY A 40 7.83 -0.90 -16.86
C GLY A 40 6.83 0.26 -16.90
N LEU A 41 5.94 0.38 -15.91
CA LEU A 41 4.94 1.45 -15.79
C LEU A 41 5.38 2.53 -14.80
N PRO A 42 4.85 3.77 -14.88
CA PRO A 42 5.13 4.82 -13.90
C PRO A 42 4.75 4.40 -12.47
N ASP A 43 5.69 4.50 -11.53
CA ASP A 43 5.53 4.18 -10.10
C ASP A 43 5.01 5.40 -9.33
N VAL A 44 3.74 5.72 -9.58
CA VAL A 44 3.07 6.88 -8.98
C VAL A 44 3.06 6.77 -7.46
N ALA A 45 2.80 5.57 -6.90
CA ALA A 45 2.74 5.35 -5.46
C ALA A 45 4.07 5.70 -4.78
N ARG A 46 5.19 5.21 -5.30
CA ARG A 46 6.52 5.56 -4.78
C ARG A 46 6.81 7.04 -4.93
N PHE A 47 6.49 7.63 -6.07
CA PHE A 47 6.67 9.07 -6.28
C PHE A 47 5.88 9.89 -5.26
N MET A 48 4.66 9.44 -4.93
CA MET A 48 3.80 10.08 -3.95
C MET A 48 4.39 10.07 -2.54
N GLU A 49 4.94 8.94 -2.11
CA GLU A 49 5.58 8.81 -0.80
C GLU A 49 6.86 9.65 -0.70
N GLU A 50 7.66 9.68 -1.77
CA GLU A 50 8.93 10.40 -1.81
C GLU A 50 8.74 11.92 -1.98
N ASN A 51 7.63 12.37 -2.59
CA ASN A 51 7.41 13.78 -2.96
C ASN A 51 6.02 14.31 -2.53
N PRO A 52 5.65 14.25 -1.25
CA PRO A 52 4.30 14.58 -0.79
C PRO A 52 3.89 16.03 -1.10
N SER A 53 4.84 16.97 -1.06
CA SER A 53 4.56 18.38 -1.37
C SER A 53 4.35 18.66 -2.87
N GLU A 54 5.01 17.91 -3.75
CA GLU A 54 4.78 17.98 -5.19
C GLU A 54 3.42 17.38 -5.54
N MET A 55 3.06 16.28 -4.88
CA MET A 55 1.74 15.66 -5.04
C MET A 55 0.60 16.52 -4.52
N GLU A 56 0.75 17.17 -3.37
CA GLU A 56 -0.27 18.07 -2.86
C GLU A 56 -0.56 19.20 -3.85
N LYS A 57 0.48 19.77 -4.47
CA LYS A 57 0.33 20.76 -5.55
C LYS A 57 -0.37 20.16 -6.76
N LEU A 58 -0.01 18.93 -7.14
CA LEU A 58 -0.67 18.20 -8.24
C LEU A 58 -2.16 18.03 -7.95
N TYR A 59 -2.52 17.53 -6.76
CA TYR A 59 -3.90 17.33 -6.35
C TYR A 59 -4.68 18.63 -6.30
N GLN A 60 -4.11 19.72 -5.78
CA GLN A 60 -4.76 21.02 -5.79
C GLN A 60 -4.99 21.55 -7.21
N GLN A 61 -4.04 21.33 -8.12
CA GLN A 61 -4.22 21.71 -9.53
C GLN A 61 -5.26 20.81 -10.22
N LEU A 62 -5.20 19.50 -10.02
CA LEU A 62 -6.18 18.55 -10.54
C LEU A 62 -7.58 18.80 -10.00
N HIS A 63 -7.74 19.11 -8.71
CA HIS A 63 -9.03 19.43 -8.11
C HIS A 63 -9.62 20.74 -8.65
N LYS A 64 -8.78 21.72 -9.01
CA LYS A 64 -9.25 22.94 -9.71
C LYS A 64 -9.69 22.64 -11.15
N LEU A 65 -9.19 21.56 -11.74
CA LEU A 65 -9.55 21.11 -13.10
C LEU A 65 -10.75 20.15 -13.09
N ASN A 66 -10.86 19.28 -12.07
CA ASN A 66 -11.94 18.33 -11.84
C ASN A 66 -13.12 18.99 -11.11
N VAL A 67 -13.79 19.92 -11.79
CA VAL A 67 -15.22 20.11 -11.50
C VAL A 67 -15.91 18.91 -12.13
N ASP A 68 -16.34 17.95 -11.30
CA ASP A 68 -17.10 16.80 -11.79
C ASP A 68 -18.31 17.32 -12.56
N PRO A 69 -18.52 16.87 -13.81
CA PRO A 69 -19.68 17.30 -14.58
C PRO A 69 -20.95 16.89 -13.85
N THR A 70 -21.91 17.80 -13.78
CA THR A 70 -23.22 17.49 -13.24
C THR A 70 -23.93 16.50 -14.16
N ASP A 71 -24.93 15.77 -13.65
CA ASP A 71 -25.73 14.87 -14.51
C ASP A 71 -26.39 15.64 -15.66
N SER A 72 -26.82 16.88 -15.40
CA SER A 72 -27.33 17.81 -16.41
C SER A 72 -26.31 18.10 -17.52
N ASP A 73 -25.03 18.22 -17.20
CA ASP A 73 -24.00 18.49 -18.21
C ASP A 73 -23.82 17.28 -19.13
N LEU A 74 -23.86 16.07 -18.55
CA LEU A 74 -23.72 14.82 -19.31
C LEU A 74 -24.93 14.51 -20.18
N ASP A 75 -26.14 14.83 -19.71
CA ASP A 75 -27.38 14.59 -20.46
C ASP A 75 -27.62 15.60 -21.58
N SER A 76 -27.10 16.82 -21.44
CA SER A 76 -27.20 17.87 -22.46
C SER A 76 -26.07 17.85 -23.49
N PHE A 77 -25.03 17.04 -23.28
CA PHE A 77 -23.90 16.93 -24.19
C PHE A 77 -24.32 16.38 -25.57
N ASN A 78 -23.87 17.00 -26.66
CA ASN A 78 -24.22 16.57 -28.02
C ASN A 78 -23.32 15.43 -28.51
N TYR A 79 -23.63 14.20 -28.11
CA TYR A 79 -22.89 12.99 -28.51
C TYR A 79 -22.85 12.76 -30.03
N SER A 80 -23.80 13.30 -30.79
CA SER A 80 -23.83 13.13 -32.25
C SER A 80 -22.69 13.89 -32.96
N GLU A 81 -22.21 14.99 -32.37
CA GLU A 81 -21.08 15.76 -32.93
C GLU A 81 -19.76 14.98 -32.87
N LEU A 82 -19.66 13.99 -31.98
CA LEU A 82 -18.47 13.15 -31.86
C LEU A 82 -18.30 12.15 -33.00
N LYS A 83 -19.24 12.06 -33.95
CA LYS A 83 -19.15 11.15 -35.10
C LYS A 83 -17.83 11.25 -35.86
N SER A 84 -17.31 12.47 -36.04
CA SER A 84 -16.05 12.71 -36.74
C SER A 84 -14.80 12.33 -35.94
N THR A 85 -14.94 12.07 -34.64
CA THR A 85 -13.85 11.67 -33.74
C THR A 85 -13.62 10.16 -33.71
N ILE A 86 -14.54 9.37 -34.29
CA ILE A 86 -14.46 7.92 -34.31
C ILE A 86 -13.32 7.48 -35.21
N ALA A 87 -12.19 7.11 -34.61
CA ALA A 87 -11.05 6.54 -35.30
C ALA A 87 -11.34 5.06 -35.63
N HIS A 88 -11.08 4.64 -36.86
CA HIS A 88 -11.18 3.23 -37.26
C HIS A 88 -10.29 2.37 -36.34
N GLU A 89 -10.75 1.18 -35.96
CA GLU A 89 -10.03 0.27 -35.05
C GLU A 89 -9.83 0.77 -33.61
N SER A 90 -10.31 1.97 -33.25
CA SER A 90 -10.26 2.41 -31.85
C SER A 90 -11.18 1.54 -30.96
N PHE A 91 -10.61 1.05 -29.87
CA PHE A 91 -11.19 0.02 -29.02
C PHE A 91 -11.12 0.46 -27.58
N TRP A 92 -12.26 0.56 -26.90
CA TRP A 92 -12.31 0.90 -25.47
C TRP A 92 -12.87 -0.24 -24.65
N VAL A 93 -12.46 -0.33 -23.39
CA VAL A 93 -12.94 -1.34 -22.45
C VAL A 93 -13.49 -0.67 -21.20
N LEU A 94 -14.69 -1.08 -20.79
CA LEU A 94 -15.28 -0.74 -19.50
C LEU A 94 -15.22 -1.96 -18.56
N GLN A 95 -14.50 -1.81 -17.44
CA GLN A 95 -14.27 -2.86 -16.45
C GLN A 95 -14.66 -2.42 -15.04
N ILE A 96 -14.70 -3.40 -14.14
CA ILE A 96 -14.90 -3.22 -12.70
C ILE A 96 -13.94 -4.09 -11.91
N GLU A 97 -13.28 -3.47 -10.94
CA GLU A 97 -12.35 -4.11 -10.02
C GLU A 97 -12.76 -3.90 -8.56
N PRO A 98 -12.59 -4.90 -7.69
CA PRO A 98 -12.76 -4.73 -6.25
C PRO A 98 -11.60 -3.90 -5.67
N MET A 99 -11.92 -2.93 -4.82
CA MET A 99 -10.94 -2.03 -4.17
C MET A 99 -10.79 -2.29 -2.66
N GLY A 100 -11.49 -3.30 -2.14
CA GLY A 100 -11.48 -3.64 -0.72
C GLY A 100 -12.83 -3.42 -0.06
N TYR A 101 -12.80 -2.91 1.17
CA TYR A 101 -13.97 -2.83 2.04
C TYR A 101 -14.01 -1.51 2.81
N VAL A 102 -15.23 -1.03 3.07
CA VAL A 102 -15.48 0.09 3.97
C VAL A 102 -16.46 -0.28 5.07
N ASP A 103 -16.30 0.32 6.24
CA ASP A 103 -17.23 0.17 7.35
C ASP A 103 -18.54 0.95 7.10
N ALA A 104 -19.47 0.89 8.06
CA ALA A 104 -20.74 1.60 7.98
C ALA A 104 -20.59 3.15 7.92
N ALA A 105 -19.44 3.69 8.33
CA ALA A 105 -19.10 5.09 8.25
C ALA A 105 -18.34 5.45 6.96
N GLY A 106 -18.12 4.49 6.05
CA GLY A 106 -17.38 4.68 4.81
C GLY A 106 -15.86 4.70 4.97
N LYS A 107 -15.33 4.29 6.13
CA LYS A 107 -13.88 4.24 6.35
C LYS A 107 -13.29 2.93 5.82
N PRO A 108 -12.14 2.97 5.13
CA PRO A 108 -11.45 1.76 4.67
C PRO A 108 -11.18 0.78 5.81
N VAL A 109 -11.34 -0.52 5.54
CA VAL A 109 -11.03 -1.62 6.46
C VAL A 109 -9.87 -2.44 5.89
N GLU A 110 -8.73 -2.45 6.58
CA GLU A 110 -7.50 -3.14 6.16
C GLU A 110 -7.46 -4.65 6.50
N ASP A 111 -8.55 -5.19 7.03
CA ASP A 111 -8.59 -6.55 7.57
C ASP A 111 -9.14 -7.53 6.53
N ASP A 112 -8.37 -8.56 6.17
CA ASP A 112 -8.80 -9.61 5.25
C ASP A 112 -10.06 -10.37 5.75
N SER A 113 -10.33 -10.33 7.07
CA SER A 113 -11.56 -10.88 7.65
C SER A 113 -12.79 -9.95 7.56
N ALA A 114 -12.65 -8.77 6.94
CA ALA A 114 -13.69 -7.76 6.86
C ALA A 114 -14.98 -8.24 6.20
N ILE A 115 -14.89 -9.24 5.29
CA ILE A 115 -16.05 -9.85 4.61
C ILE A 115 -17.11 -10.35 5.60
N HIS A 116 -16.68 -10.82 6.77
CA HIS A 116 -17.58 -11.42 7.77
C HIS A 116 -18.04 -10.44 8.85
N LYS A 117 -17.55 -9.19 8.82
CA LYS A 117 -17.91 -8.19 9.83
C LYS A 117 -19.26 -7.55 9.47
N PRO A 118 -20.26 -7.57 10.37
CA PRO A 118 -21.55 -6.93 10.11
C PRO A 118 -21.39 -5.43 9.77
N GLY A 119 -22.07 -4.98 8.71
CA GLY A 119 -22.07 -3.58 8.30
C GLY A 119 -20.91 -3.16 7.38
N VAL A 120 -19.98 -4.06 7.10
CA VAL A 120 -18.93 -3.83 6.09
C VAL A 120 -19.51 -3.99 4.69
N LYS A 121 -19.12 -3.08 3.79
CA LYS A 121 -19.53 -3.11 2.38
C LYS A 121 -18.30 -3.18 1.47
N PRO A 122 -18.32 -4.00 0.41
CA PRO A 122 -17.26 -3.99 -0.58
C PRO A 122 -17.23 -2.65 -1.32
N THR A 123 -16.05 -2.21 -1.72
CA THR A 123 -15.87 -1.08 -2.64
C THR A 123 -15.40 -1.59 -3.99
N PHE A 124 -15.80 -0.89 -5.03
CA PHE A 124 -15.38 -1.17 -6.40
C PHE A 124 -14.96 0.11 -7.10
N VAL A 125 -14.07 -0.03 -8.07
CA VAL A 125 -13.78 1.01 -9.05
C VAL A 125 -14.25 0.54 -10.42
N LEU A 126 -14.99 1.41 -11.09
CA LEU A 126 -15.35 1.26 -12.49
C LEU A 126 -14.39 2.12 -13.28
N TYR A 127 -13.81 1.59 -14.34
CA TYR A 127 -12.91 2.36 -15.17
C TYR A 127 -13.08 2.02 -16.64
N CYS A 128 -12.89 3.04 -17.47
CA CYS A 128 -12.88 2.90 -18.92
C CYS A 128 -11.50 3.29 -19.43
N TYR A 129 -10.89 2.49 -20.29
CA TYR A 129 -9.60 2.79 -20.91
C TYR A 129 -9.65 2.56 -22.43
N ASP A 130 -8.74 3.23 -23.14
CA ASP A 130 -8.60 3.10 -24.59
C ASP A 130 -7.61 2.00 -25.02
N ASP A 131 -7.43 1.83 -26.33
CA ASP A 131 -6.57 0.82 -26.97
C ASP A 131 -5.08 1.00 -26.65
N ALA A 132 -4.69 2.18 -26.14
CA ALA A 132 -3.36 2.46 -25.62
C ALA A 132 -3.24 2.24 -24.10
N GLY A 133 -4.27 1.68 -23.46
CA GLY A 133 -4.32 1.46 -22.02
C GLY A 133 -4.50 2.74 -21.19
N LYS A 134 -4.88 3.86 -21.81
CA LYS A 134 -5.03 5.14 -21.09
C LYS A 134 -6.41 5.21 -20.45
N TYR A 135 -6.45 5.42 -19.14
CA TYR A 135 -7.68 5.60 -18.40
C TYR A 135 -8.42 6.86 -18.86
N ARG A 136 -9.61 6.66 -19.42
CA ARG A 136 -10.55 7.71 -19.80
C ARG A 136 -11.38 8.19 -18.64
N VAL A 137 -11.74 7.32 -17.70
CA VAL A 137 -12.46 7.72 -16.48
C VAL A 137 -12.31 6.63 -15.43
N THR A 138 -12.39 7.04 -14.18
CA THR A 138 -12.51 6.17 -13.00
C THR A 138 -13.67 6.66 -12.14
N SER A 139 -14.51 5.74 -11.68
CA SER A 139 -15.66 6.01 -10.82
C SER A 139 -15.69 5.00 -9.67
N ASP A 140 -15.63 5.48 -8.44
CA ASP A 140 -15.70 4.61 -7.26
C ASP A 140 -17.14 4.38 -6.82
N CYS A 141 -17.43 3.20 -6.26
CA CYS A 141 -18.70 2.93 -5.60
C CYS A 141 -18.59 2.02 -4.39
N VAL A 142 -19.50 2.24 -3.44
CA VAL A 142 -19.70 1.37 -2.28
C VAL A 142 -20.85 0.41 -2.58
N GLY A 143 -20.57 -0.89 -2.52
CA GLY A 143 -21.47 -1.93 -2.98
C GLY A 143 -21.45 -2.09 -4.50
N LEU A 144 -22.29 -3.00 -5.00
CA LEU A 144 -22.44 -3.20 -6.44
C LEU A 144 -22.94 -1.92 -7.13
N PRO A 145 -22.41 -1.57 -8.32
CA PRO A 145 -22.83 -0.36 -9.01
C PRO A 145 -24.29 -0.44 -9.46
N SER A 146 -24.98 0.70 -9.43
CA SER A 146 -26.29 0.84 -10.05
C SER A 146 -26.15 1.00 -11.57
N ALA A 147 -27.22 0.71 -12.31
CA ALA A 147 -27.26 0.95 -13.75
C ALA A 147 -26.94 2.42 -14.11
N ASP A 148 -27.47 3.36 -13.32
CA ASP A 148 -27.24 4.80 -13.50
C ASP A 148 -25.76 5.16 -13.35
N LEU A 149 -25.07 4.58 -12.37
CA LEU A 149 -23.64 4.82 -12.19
C LEU A 149 -22.82 4.29 -13.36
N VAL A 150 -23.15 3.09 -13.87
CA VAL A 150 -22.47 2.52 -15.04
C VAL A 150 -22.70 3.41 -16.26
N LEU A 151 -23.94 3.83 -16.49
CA LEU A 151 -24.30 4.73 -17.60
C LEU A 151 -23.57 6.07 -17.49
N LYS A 152 -23.58 6.69 -16.31
CA LYS A 152 -22.87 7.93 -16.01
C LYS A 152 -21.37 7.80 -16.28
N THR A 153 -20.77 6.67 -15.89
CA THR A 153 -19.35 6.40 -16.13
C THR A 153 -19.05 6.32 -17.62
N ILE A 154 -19.88 5.65 -18.43
CA ILE A 154 -19.73 5.62 -19.89
C ILE A 154 -19.85 7.03 -20.48
N LYS A 155 -20.88 7.79 -20.09
CA LYS A 155 -21.08 9.18 -20.54
C LYS A 155 -19.87 10.05 -20.23
N ARG A 156 -19.32 9.95 -19.01
CA ARG A 156 -18.09 10.64 -18.61
C ARG A 156 -16.90 10.23 -19.47
N ALA A 157 -16.68 8.93 -19.72
CA ALA A 157 -15.56 8.47 -20.55
C ALA A 157 -15.58 9.09 -21.98
N ILE A 158 -16.78 9.35 -22.50
CA ILE A 158 -17.02 9.91 -23.83
C ILE A 158 -16.92 11.44 -23.82
N ALA A 159 -17.70 12.10 -22.96
CA ALA A 159 -17.90 13.54 -22.98
C ALA A 159 -16.90 14.31 -22.09
N TRP A 160 -16.36 13.67 -21.05
CA TRP A 160 -15.51 14.30 -20.05
C TRP A 160 -14.41 13.36 -19.55
N PRO A 161 -13.50 12.91 -20.43
CA PRO A 161 -12.45 11.99 -20.02
C PRO A 161 -11.41 12.68 -19.14
N SER A 162 -10.68 11.88 -18.36
CA SER A 162 -9.49 12.29 -17.62
C SER A 162 -8.48 12.95 -18.55
N ALA A 163 -7.96 14.11 -18.13
CA ALA A 163 -6.92 14.79 -18.87
C ALA A 163 -5.68 13.88 -19.04
N PRO A 164 -4.98 13.93 -20.19
CA PRO A 164 -5.09 14.89 -21.29
C PRO A 164 -6.04 14.49 -22.42
N LEU A 165 -6.86 13.46 -22.22
CA LEU A 165 -7.73 12.95 -23.28
C LEU A 165 -8.83 13.95 -23.63
N LYS A 166 -9.27 13.90 -24.89
CA LYS A 166 -10.34 14.77 -25.41
C LYS A 166 -11.64 13.98 -25.55
N PRO A 167 -12.80 14.66 -25.50
CA PRO A 167 -14.08 14.02 -25.79
C PRO A 167 -14.05 13.34 -27.15
N ALA A 168 -14.46 12.07 -27.19
CA ALA A 168 -14.39 11.24 -28.37
C ALA A 168 -15.35 10.04 -28.26
N LEU A 169 -15.60 9.36 -29.37
CA LEU A 169 -16.24 8.04 -29.38
C LEU A 169 -15.27 6.99 -29.93
N PRO A 170 -15.26 5.76 -29.38
CA PRO A 170 -14.51 4.68 -29.98
C PRO A 170 -15.22 4.14 -31.22
N TRP A 171 -14.53 3.35 -32.00
CA TRP A 171 -15.19 2.49 -32.98
C TRP A 171 -15.92 1.36 -32.28
N PHE A 172 -15.29 0.78 -31.26
CA PHE A 172 -15.84 -0.33 -30.50
C PHE A 172 -15.70 -0.15 -28.99
N LEU A 173 -16.80 -0.36 -28.25
CA LEU A 173 -16.81 -0.40 -26.78
C LEU A 173 -17.10 -1.83 -26.28
N LEU A 174 -16.13 -2.43 -25.61
CA LEU A 174 -16.28 -3.70 -24.91
C LEU A 174 -16.68 -3.44 -23.45
N ILE A 175 -17.81 -3.97 -23.01
CA ILE A 175 -18.31 -3.84 -21.64
C ILE A 175 -18.12 -5.15 -20.90
N SER A 176 -17.50 -5.15 -19.73
CA SER A 176 -17.30 -6.38 -18.94
C SER A 176 -18.61 -7.13 -18.71
N ILE A 177 -18.54 -8.47 -18.79
CA ILE A 177 -19.70 -9.35 -18.57
C ILE A 177 -20.33 -9.19 -17.18
N LYS A 178 -19.56 -8.67 -16.22
CA LYS A 178 -20.01 -8.32 -14.86
C LYS A 178 -21.14 -7.27 -14.86
N PHE A 179 -21.31 -6.50 -15.94
CA PHE A 179 -22.39 -5.53 -16.11
C PHE A 179 -23.61 -6.07 -16.86
N SER A 180 -23.69 -7.37 -17.12
CA SER A 180 -24.81 -8.00 -17.86
C SER A 180 -26.19 -7.64 -17.33
N GLN A 181 -26.34 -7.54 -16.00
CA GLN A 181 -27.59 -7.15 -15.34
C GLN A 181 -28.05 -5.70 -15.63
N HIS A 182 -27.20 -4.86 -16.20
CA HIS A 182 -27.51 -3.46 -16.52
C HIS A 182 -27.75 -3.20 -18.01
N VAL A 183 -27.60 -4.22 -18.87
CA VAL A 183 -27.69 -4.08 -20.33
C VAL A 183 -28.95 -3.36 -20.80
N ASP A 184 -30.11 -3.69 -20.23
CA ASP A 184 -31.39 -3.12 -20.66
C ASP A 184 -31.47 -1.62 -20.37
N ALA A 185 -30.85 -1.16 -19.29
CA ALA A 185 -30.77 0.27 -18.95
C ALA A 185 -29.73 1.01 -19.80
N LEU A 186 -28.65 0.35 -20.21
CA LEU A 186 -27.59 0.95 -21.03
C LEU A 186 -27.95 1.06 -22.51
N ARG A 187 -28.68 0.06 -23.04
CA ARG A 187 -28.96 -0.10 -24.47
C ARG A 187 -29.59 1.14 -25.12
N PRO A 188 -30.61 1.82 -24.56
CA PRO A 188 -31.23 2.97 -25.22
C PRO A 188 -30.24 4.10 -25.52
N PHE A 189 -29.29 4.35 -24.61
CA PHE A 189 -28.24 5.34 -24.82
C PHE A 189 -27.20 4.84 -25.82
N LEU A 190 -26.67 3.64 -25.63
CA LEU A 190 -25.58 3.12 -26.47
C LEU A 190 -25.99 2.92 -27.94
N ASP A 191 -27.22 2.48 -28.20
CA ASP A 191 -27.75 2.30 -29.55
C ASP A 191 -28.08 3.64 -30.23
N SER A 192 -28.19 4.74 -29.47
CA SER A 192 -28.42 6.08 -30.01
C SER A 192 -27.15 6.77 -30.53
N LEU A 193 -25.96 6.23 -30.21
CA LEU A 193 -24.68 6.83 -30.58
C LEU A 193 -24.39 6.71 -32.09
N PRO A 194 -23.68 7.69 -32.70
CA PRO A 194 -23.50 7.73 -34.14
C PRO A 194 -22.59 6.60 -34.66
N LYS A 195 -23.00 5.97 -35.76
CA LYS A 195 -22.17 5.01 -36.52
C LYS A 195 -20.87 5.67 -37.01
N PRO A 196 -19.73 4.94 -37.07
CA PRO A 196 -19.62 3.47 -37.01
C PRO A 196 -19.45 2.87 -35.61
N PHE A 197 -19.76 3.60 -34.54
CA PHE A 197 -19.77 3.08 -33.17
C PHE A 197 -20.58 1.78 -33.05
N HIS A 198 -20.05 0.81 -32.32
CA HIS A 198 -20.75 -0.38 -31.88
C HIS A 198 -20.23 -0.84 -30.51
N TRP A 199 -21.03 -1.65 -29.82
CA TRP A 199 -20.71 -2.13 -28.48
C TRP A 199 -21.20 -3.56 -28.27
N ARG A 200 -20.60 -4.28 -27.32
CA ARG A 200 -21.14 -5.54 -26.81
C ARG A 200 -20.62 -5.83 -25.40
N LEU A 201 -21.19 -6.86 -24.79
CA LEU A 201 -20.57 -7.48 -23.63
C LEU A 201 -19.38 -8.35 -24.02
N GLU A 202 -18.40 -8.37 -23.13
CA GLU A 202 -17.37 -9.39 -23.02
C GLU A 202 -18.00 -10.79 -22.95
N THR A 203 -17.40 -11.74 -23.65
CA THR A 203 -17.79 -13.15 -23.55
C THR A 203 -17.14 -13.79 -22.32
N ARG A 204 -17.68 -14.92 -21.85
CA ARG A 204 -17.06 -15.64 -20.73
C ARG A 204 -15.61 -16.05 -21.02
N GLN A 205 -15.34 -16.50 -22.25
CA GLN A 205 -14.00 -16.90 -22.67
C GLN A 205 -13.00 -15.72 -22.67
N GLU A 206 -13.43 -14.52 -23.09
CA GLU A 206 -12.60 -13.31 -23.01
C GLU A 206 -12.33 -12.93 -21.56
N ALA A 207 -13.35 -12.95 -20.70
CA ALA A 207 -13.20 -12.65 -19.27
C ALA A 207 -12.26 -13.65 -18.56
N GLU A 208 -12.35 -14.92 -18.92
CA GLU A 208 -11.45 -15.98 -18.43
C GLU A 208 -10.03 -15.78 -18.98
N GLY A 209 -9.86 -15.47 -20.26
CA GLY A 209 -8.54 -15.23 -20.87
C GLY A 209 -7.80 -14.04 -20.27
N VAL A 210 -8.50 -12.97 -19.89
CA VAL A 210 -7.89 -11.83 -19.17
C VAL A 210 -7.41 -12.26 -17.79
N ARG A 211 -8.21 -13.04 -17.05
CA ARG A 211 -7.83 -13.57 -15.74
C ARG A 211 -6.60 -14.46 -15.85
N ASP A 212 -6.60 -15.40 -16.79
CA ASP A 212 -5.50 -16.33 -16.99
C ASP A 212 -4.22 -15.60 -17.43
N GLY A 213 -4.33 -14.56 -18.26
CA GLY A 213 -3.21 -13.71 -18.65
C GLY A 213 -2.61 -12.92 -17.48
N VAL A 214 -3.44 -12.38 -16.58
CA VAL A 214 -2.99 -11.72 -15.35
C VAL A 214 -2.28 -12.73 -14.43
N ASP A 215 -2.81 -13.94 -14.31
CA ASP A 215 -2.20 -15.00 -13.52
C ASP A 215 -0.82 -15.40 -14.08
N GLU A 216 -0.67 -15.53 -15.40
CA GLU A 216 0.63 -15.79 -16.05
C GLU A 216 1.65 -14.67 -15.82
N ILE A 217 1.20 -13.40 -15.88
CA ILE A 217 2.05 -12.24 -15.60
C ILE A 217 2.51 -12.26 -14.14
N ASN A 218 1.60 -12.49 -13.19
CA ASN A 218 1.91 -12.57 -11.76
C ASN A 218 2.88 -13.72 -11.46
N GLN A 219 2.69 -14.89 -12.10
CA GLN A 219 3.59 -16.03 -11.96
C GLN A 219 5.04 -15.72 -12.40
N LYS A 220 5.22 -14.81 -13.38
CA LYS A 220 6.56 -14.37 -13.83
C LYS A 220 7.11 -13.22 -13.00
N HIS A 221 6.26 -12.29 -12.57
CA HIS A 221 6.66 -11.10 -11.83
C HIS A 221 7.08 -11.42 -10.39
N ILE A 222 6.38 -12.31 -9.68
CA ILE A 222 6.71 -12.64 -8.28
C ILE A 222 8.16 -13.15 -8.15
N PRO A 223 8.63 -14.16 -8.92
CA PRO A 223 10.03 -14.59 -8.85
C PRO A 223 11.04 -13.49 -9.18
N MET A 224 10.73 -12.61 -10.14
CA MET A 224 11.59 -11.49 -10.52
C MET A 224 11.70 -10.46 -9.39
N SER A 225 10.57 -10.03 -8.81
CA SER A 225 10.55 -9.10 -7.67
C SER A 225 11.25 -9.69 -6.45
N MET A 226 11.05 -10.98 -6.16
CA MET A 226 11.79 -11.68 -5.09
C MET A 226 13.30 -11.67 -5.32
N LYS A 227 13.74 -11.88 -6.57
CA LYS A 227 15.16 -11.81 -6.94
C LYS A 227 15.73 -10.40 -6.75
N LEU A 228 15.03 -9.37 -7.23
CA LEU A 228 15.45 -7.97 -7.05
C LEU A 228 15.52 -7.59 -5.57
N ALA A 229 14.57 -8.06 -4.75
CA ALA A 229 14.60 -7.84 -3.31
C ALA A 229 15.85 -8.45 -2.65
N GLU A 230 16.24 -9.65 -3.05
CA GLU A 230 17.46 -10.32 -2.58
C GLU A 230 18.75 -9.57 -3.00
N GLU A 231 18.81 -9.12 -4.26
CA GLU A 231 19.93 -8.33 -4.78
C GLU A 231 20.08 -6.99 -4.04
N ALA A 232 18.96 -6.27 -3.84
CA ALA A 232 18.94 -5.02 -3.10
C ALA A 232 19.31 -5.22 -1.61
N LYS A 233 18.82 -6.30 -0.97
CA LYS A 233 19.24 -6.67 0.39
C LYS A 233 20.75 -6.92 0.45
N LEU A 234 21.33 -7.64 -0.53
CA LEU A 234 22.76 -7.90 -0.58
C LEU A 234 23.57 -6.60 -0.71
N ALA A 235 23.14 -5.69 -1.58
CA ALA A 235 23.74 -4.37 -1.71
C ALA A 235 23.65 -3.57 -0.38
N GLY A 236 22.51 -3.64 0.31
CA GLY A 236 22.32 -3.05 1.63
C GLY A 236 23.27 -3.61 2.68
N ASN A 237 23.47 -4.94 2.69
CA ASN A 237 24.41 -5.61 3.59
C ASN A 237 25.85 -5.16 3.34
N GLN A 238 26.26 -5.05 2.07
CA GLN A 238 27.59 -4.57 1.69
C GLN A 238 27.82 -3.12 2.13
N ALA A 239 26.84 -2.24 1.86
CA ALA A 239 26.91 -0.85 2.28
C ALA A 239 26.92 -0.69 3.81
N PHE A 240 26.14 -1.52 4.53
CA PHE A 240 26.13 -1.55 5.98
C PHE A 240 27.49 -1.97 6.55
N ALA A 241 28.11 -3.01 5.99
CA ALA A 241 29.45 -3.46 6.38
C ALA A 241 30.52 -2.38 6.14
N ALA A 242 30.38 -1.63 5.04
CA ALA A 242 31.21 -0.46 4.74
C ALA A 242 30.88 0.78 5.59
N LYS A 243 29.93 0.69 6.54
CA LYS A 243 29.40 1.80 7.34
C LYS A 243 28.85 2.97 6.49
N ASN A 244 28.49 2.71 5.24
CA ASN A 244 27.88 3.68 4.34
C ASN A 244 26.37 3.71 4.57
N ARG A 245 25.95 4.43 5.62
CA ARG A 245 24.56 4.48 6.07
C ARG A 245 23.57 4.91 4.99
N PRO A 246 23.76 6.01 4.24
CA PRO A 246 22.78 6.44 3.24
C PRO A 246 22.54 5.39 2.14
N VAL A 247 23.60 4.75 1.65
CA VAL A 247 23.50 3.72 0.62
C VAL A 247 22.82 2.46 1.17
N ALA A 248 23.14 2.07 2.41
CA ALA A 248 22.49 0.94 3.06
C ALA A 248 20.99 1.17 3.26
N ILE A 249 20.58 2.35 3.74
CA ILE A 249 19.16 2.72 3.88
C ILE A 249 18.45 2.59 2.53
N LYS A 250 18.99 3.22 1.48
CA LYS A 250 18.40 3.21 0.15
C LYS A 250 18.19 1.77 -0.36
N ALA A 251 19.22 0.93 -0.25
CA ALA A 251 19.17 -0.45 -0.75
C ALA A 251 18.19 -1.33 0.05
N TYR A 252 18.12 -1.19 1.38
CA TYR A 252 17.11 -1.92 2.15
C TYR A 252 15.69 -1.44 1.88
N THR A 253 15.47 -0.14 1.69
CA THR A 253 14.18 0.41 1.28
C THR A 253 13.75 -0.14 -0.08
N GLU A 254 14.67 -0.19 -1.04
CA GLU A 254 14.41 -0.78 -2.36
C GLU A 254 14.04 -2.27 -2.27
N ALA A 255 14.75 -3.04 -1.43
CA ALA A 255 14.38 -4.42 -1.16
C ALA A 255 12.96 -4.56 -0.57
N ILE A 256 12.58 -3.69 0.36
CA ILE A 256 11.25 -3.69 0.98
C ILE A 256 10.17 -3.36 -0.06
N ASN A 257 10.42 -2.40 -0.95
CA ASN A 257 9.47 -2.03 -2.01
C ASN A 257 9.20 -3.20 -2.96
N HIS A 258 10.24 -3.91 -3.40
CA HIS A 258 10.04 -5.13 -4.21
C HIS A 258 9.24 -6.21 -3.50
N LEU A 259 9.33 -6.30 -2.17
CA LEU A 259 8.53 -7.23 -1.38
C LEU A 259 7.08 -6.77 -1.23
N HIS A 260 6.82 -5.46 -1.20
CA HIS A 260 5.46 -4.93 -1.33
C HIS A 260 4.86 -5.25 -2.71
N ASP A 261 5.64 -5.14 -3.79
CA ASP A 261 5.21 -5.54 -5.13
C ASP A 261 4.83 -7.03 -5.20
N VAL A 262 5.57 -7.90 -4.50
CA VAL A 262 5.20 -9.33 -4.40
C VAL A 262 3.86 -9.50 -3.69
N MET A 263 3.65 -8.77 -2.60
CA MET A 263 2.42 -8.88 -1.80
C MET A 263 1.18 -8.33 -2.51
N SER A 264 1.34 -7.40 -3.45
CA SER A 264 0.22 -6.86 -4.25
C SER A 264 -0.21 -7.75 -5.43
N GLN A 265 0.59 -8.76 -5.78
CA GLN A 265 0.36 -9.65 -6.93
C GLN A 265 -0.36 -10.96 -6.57
N ASN A 266 -1.12 -10.98 -5.47
CA ASN A 266 -1.84 -12.16 -4.96
C ASN A 266 -0.95 -13.43 -4.91
N PRO A 267 0.18 -13.38 -4.19
CA PRO A 267 1.11 -14.50 -4.14
C PRO A 267 0.48 -15.72 -3.46
N THR A 268 0.97 -16.92 -3.78
CA THR A 268 0.59 -18.13 -3.04
C THR A 268 0.97 -18.00 -1.56
N GLU A 269 0.34 -18.79 -0.69
CA GLU A 269 0.66 -18.76 0.75
C GLU A 269 2.15 -18.99 1.03
N GLU A 270 2.78 -19.91 0.29
CA GLU A 270 4.22 -20.18 0.40
C GLU A 270 5.07 -18.96 -0.02
N GLN A 271 4.72 -18.32 -1.13
CA GLN A 271 5.42 -17.12 -1.62
C GLN A 271 5.23 -15.95 -0.65
N SER A 272 4.01 -15.73 -0.16
CA SER A 272 3.68 -14.73 0.86
C SER A 272 4.49 -14.95 2.14
N SER A 273 4.58 -16.19 2.62
CA SER A 273 5.38 -16.55 3.79
C SER A 273 6.87 -16.25 3.59
N LYS A 274 7.43 -16.59 2.41
CA LYS A 274 8.83 -16.29 2.07
C LYS A 274 9.07 -14.78 1.98
N ALA A 275 8.18 -14.03 1.33
CA ALA A 275 8.29 -12.59 1.19
C ALA A 275 8.23 -11.88 2.55
N LYS A 276 7.31 -12.26 3.43
CA LYS A 276 7.19 -11.72 4.79
C LYS A 276 8.44 -11.93 5.64
N LYS A 277 9.00 -13.14 5.62
CA LYS A 277 10.27 -13.45 6.31
C LYS A 277 11.42 -12.60 5.78
N LEU A 278 11.55 -12.48 4.46
CA LEU A 278 12.58 -11.64 3.84
C LEU A 278 12.38 -10.15 4.18
N MET A 279 11.12 -9.69 4.22
CA MET A 279 10.78 -8.32 4.60
C MET A 279 11.16 -8.02 6.04
N ALA A 280 10.89 -8.93 6.98
CA ALA A 280 11.30 -8.80 8.38
C ALA A 280 12.83 -8.68 8.53
N ILE A 281 13.59 -9.44 7.74
CA ILE A 281 15.06 -9.35 7.69
C ILE A 281 15.49 -7.96 7.20
N CYS A 282 14.96 -7.50 6.07
CA CYS A 282 15.30 -6.19 5.50
C CYS A 282 14.94 -5.04 6.46
N LEU A 283 13.76 -5.08 7.07
CA LEU A 283 13.32 -4.08 8.06
C LEU A 283 14.19 -4.08 9.32
N SER A 284 14.61 -5.25 9.81
CA SER A 284 15.52 -5.34 10.95
C SER A 284 16.93 -4.83 10.62
N ASN A 285 17.42 -5.08 9.40
CA ASN A 285 18.68 -4.53 8.93
C ASN A 285 18.62 -3.01 8.71
N LEU A 286 17.49 -2.50 8.21
CA LEU A 286 17.22 -1.07 8.12
C LEU A 286 17.21 -0.43 9.52
N SER A 287 16.56 -1.08 10.50
CA SER A 287 16.60 -0.66 11.90
C SER A 287 18.04 -0.61 12.43
N ALA A 288 18.83 -1.66 12.23
CA ALA A 288 20.24 -1.68 12.60
C ALA A 288 21.05 -0.54 11.94
N THR A 289 20.76 -0.23 10.68
CA THR A 289 21.42 0.82 9.90
C THR A 289 21.18 2.20 10.47
N HIS A 290 19.95 2.49 10.90
CA HIS A 290 19.60 3.72 11.61
C HIS A 290 20.25 3.84 12.99
N LEU A 291 20.57 2.72 13.63
CA LEU A 291 21.23 2.68 14.95
C LEU A 291 22.75 2.78 14.88
N LEU A 292 23.36 2.77 13.69
CA LEU A 292 24.80 2.95 13.56
C LEU A 292 25.23 4.28 14.24
N PRO A 293 26.29 4.27 15.07
CA PRO A 293 26.77 5.48 15.74
C PRO A 293 27.23 6.56 14.74
N GLY A 294 27.18 7.83 15.15
CA GLY A 294 27.65 8.98 14.36
C GLY A 294 26.55 9.69 13.58
N THR A 295 26.94 10.64 12.71
CA THR A 295 26.03 11.56 12.00
C THR A 295 24.89 10.84 11.29
N GLY A 296 23.65 11.16 11.67
CA GLY A 296 22.42 10.57 11.15
C GLY A 296 21.91 9.35 11.94
N GLN A 297 22.37 9.14 13.17
CA GLN A 297 21.83 8.10 14.05
C GLN A 297 20.40 8.51 14.39
N ALA A 298 19.43 7.63 14.15
CA ALA A 298 18.02 7.98 14.24
C ALA A 298 17.25 6.84 14.91
N ALA A 299 17.04 6.96 16.23
CA ALA A 299 16.46 5.89 17.02
C ALA A 299 14.95 5.72 16.78
N GLU A 300 14.20 6.78 16.48
CA GLU A 300 12.77 6.69 16.16
C GLU A 300 12.51 5.97 14.83
N PRO A 301 13.19 6.28 13.71
CA PRO A 301 13.12 5.46 12.50
C PRO A 301 13.53 4.00 12.73
N ALA A 302 14.57 3.77 13.54
CA ALA A 302 14.98 2.42 13.89
C ALA A 302 13.90 1.65 14.65
N LEU A 303 13.24 2.29 15.61
CA LEU A 303 12.14 1.70 16.37
C LEU A 303 10.95 1.40 15.47
N LYS A 304 10.58 2.31 14.56
CA LYS A 304 9.51 2.10 13.58
C LYS A 304 9.81 0.87 12.71
N ALA A 305 10.99 0.81 12.10
CA ALA A 305 11.41 -0.32 11.27
C ALA A 305 11.44 -1.64 12.06
N GLY A 306 11.91 -1.63 13.31
CA GLY A 306 11.91 -2.81 14.18
C GLY A 306 10.51 -3.31 14.54
N LYS A 307 9.55 -2.40 14.75
CA LYS A 307 8.13 -2.75 14.98
C LYS A 307 7.49 -3.33 13.72
N THR A 308 7.72 -2.73 12.56
CA THR A 308 7.21 -3.27 11.28
C THR A 308 7.83 -4.63 10.96
N ALA A 309 9.12 -4.85 11.28
CA ALA A 309 9.78 -6.15 11.10
C ALA A 309 9.08 -7.25 11.92
N GLU A 310 8.67 -6.92 13.14
CA GLU A 310 7.95 -7.83 14.00
C GLU A 310 6.54 -8.16 13.49
N VAL A 311 5.83 -7.19 12.93
CA VAL A 311 4.53 -7.41 12.30
C VAL A 311 4.67 -8.34 11.09
N ALA A 312 5.74 -8.17 10.30
CA ALA A 312 6.02 -9.01 9.14
C ALA A 312 6.37 -10.46 9.53
N ASP A 313 7.22 -10.65 10.54
CA ASP A 313 7.54 -11.98 11.11
C ASP A 313 7.67 -11.90 12.64
N PRO A 314 6.62 -12.28 13.38
CA PRO A 314 6.65 -12.30 14.85
C PRO A 314 7.63 -13.30 15.46
N SER A 315 8.14 -14.25 14.67
CA SER A 315 9.16 -15.21 15.08
C SER A 315 10.59 -14.69 14.84
N TYR A 316 10.76 -13.45 14.35
CA TYR A 316 12.08 -12.92 14.04
C TYR A 316 12.72 -12.23 15.24
N ALA A 317 13.46 -12.99 16.06
CA ALA A 317 14.10 -12.53 17.30
C ALA A 317 14.89 -11.22 17.18
N LYS A 318 15.61 -11.02 16.06
CA LYS A 318 16.42 -9.81 15.85
C LYS A 318 15.56 -8.54 15.79
N ALA A 319 14.31 -8.59 15.34
CA ALA A 319 13.40 -7.44 15.35
C ALA A 319 13.24 -6.87 16.77
N TYR A 320 12.94 -7.72 17.74
CA TYR A 320 12.80 -7.34 19.16
C TYR A 320 14.10 -6.77 19.74
N ALA A 321 15.26 -7.39 19.44
CA ALA A 321 16.55 -6.90 19.88
C ALA A 321 16.86 -5.49 19.33
N ARG A 322 16.51 -5.21 18.07
CA ARG A 322 16.67 -3.88 17.46
C ARG A 322 15.72 -2.85 18.05
N GLN A 323 14.46 -3.20 18.28
CA GLN A 323 13.49 -2.34 19.00
C GLN A 323 14.02 -1.95 20.40
N ALA A 324 14.49 -2.93 21.19
CA ALA A 324 15.03 -2.68 22.52
C ALA A 324 16.29 -1.80 22.47
N SER A 325 17.14 -1.97 21.46
CA SER A 325 18.32 -1.11 21.26
C SER A 325 17.94 0.34 20.95
N ALA A 326 16.96 0.55 20.07
CA ALA A 326 16.44 1.87 19.76
C ALA A 326 15.81 2.53 21.00
N LEU A 327 15.00 1.79 21.76
CA LEU A 327 14.36 2.27 22.99
C LEU A 327 15.37 2.67 24.07
N VAL A 328 16.48 1.94 24.21
CA VAL A 328 17.57 2.34 25.13
C VAL A 328 18.19 3.67 24.72
N ILE A 329 18.46 3.89 23.42
CA ILE A 329 18.99 5.16 22.91
C ILE A 329 18.01 6.32 23.16
N LEU A 330 16.71 6.04 23.10
CA LEU A 330 15.65 7.00 23.44
C LEU A 330 15.44 7.22 24.95
N GLY A 331 16.24 6.57 25.81
CA GLY A 331 16.08 6.64 27.27
C GLY A 331 14.89 5.85 27.82
N LYS A 332 14.20 5.06 26.98
CA LYS A 332 12.99 4.30 27.29
C LYS A 332 13.33 2.87 27.74
N LYS A 333 14.10 2.76 28.81
CA LYS A 333 14.65 1.46 29.27
C LYS A 333 13.56 0.44 29.66
N ASP A 334 12.48 0.88 30.30
CA ASP A 334 11.41 -0.02 30.73
C ASP A 334 10.67 -0.62 29.51
N GLU A 335 10.35 0.21 28.50
CA GLU A 335 9.77 -0.26 27.23
C GLU A 335 10.69 -1.25 26.50
N ALA A 336 12.02 -1.06 26.58
CA ALA A 336 12.99 -2.01 26.02
C ALA A 336 12.93 -3.37 26.71
N ILE A 337 12.82 -3.39 28.04
CA ILE A 337 12.68 -4.63 28.83
C ILE A 337 11.36 -5.33 28.46
N GLU A 338 10.26 -4.60 28.42
CA GLU A 338 8.94 -5.13 28.04
C GLU A 338 8.94 -5.73 26.63
N THR A 339 9.64 -5.10 25.69
CA THR A 339 9.78 -5.60 24.32
C THR A 339 10.45 -6.98 24.27
N ILE A 340 11.52 -7.18 25.05
CA ILE A 340 12.22 -8.47 25.10
C ILE A 340 11.41 -9.52 25.87
N ILE A 341 10.77 -9.14 26.99
CA ILE A 341 9.88 -10.03 27.74
C ILE A 341 8.76 -10.55 26.83
N ARG A 342 8.13 -9.65 26.07
CA ARG A 342 7.04 -9.99 25.15
C ARG A 342 7.49 -10.99 24.09
N ALA A 343 8.70 -10.86 23.56
CA ALA A 343 9.29 -11.84 22.65
C ALA A 343 9.48 -13.20 23.35
N LEU A 344 10.11 -13.23 24.52
CA LEU A 344 10.44 -14.45 25.27
C LEU A 344 9.20 -15.17 25.84
N LYS A 345 8.04 -14.52 25.93
CA LYS A 345 6.77 -15.19 26.27
C LYS A 345 6.21 -16.03 25.12
N ARG A 346 6.71 -15.85 23.89
CA ARG A 346 6.28 -16.65 22.75
C ARG A 346 6.99 -18.01 22.73
N LYS A 347 6.27 -19.06 22.36
CA LYS A 347 6.74 -20.45 22.43
C LYS A 347 7.93 -20.75 21.50
N ASP A 348 7.94 -20.12 20.34
CA ASP A 348 9.01 -20.19 19.34
C ASP A 348 10.27 -19.42 19.75
N LEU A 349 10.18 -18.47 20.68
CA LEU A 349 11.28 -17.60 21.10
C LEU A 349 11.71 -17.76 22.57
N GLU A 350 10.99 -18.56 23.39
CA GLU A 350 11.28 -18.69 24.84
C GLU A 350 12.69 -19.23 25.15
N ASN A 351 13.37 -19.81 24.16
CA ASN A 351 14.75 -20.31 24.27
C ASN A 351 15.78 -19.53 23.44
N GLU A 352 15.43 -18.37 22.88
CA GLU A 352 16.36 -17.56 22.09
C GLU A 352 17.43 -16.88 22.96
N SER A 353 18.63 -17.47 22.96
CA SER A 353 19.75 -17.05 23.79
C SER A 353 20.10 -15.56 23.65
N GLY A 354 20.08 -15.02 22.42
CA GLY A 354 20.41 -13.61 22.20
C GLY A 354 19.39 -12.64 22.82
N LEU A 355 18.12 -13.04 22.91
CA LEU A 355 17.09 -12.26 23.60
C LEU A 355 17.27 -12.35 25.12
N VAL A 356 17.61 -13.53 25.64
CA VAL A 356 17.91 -13.73 27.06
C VAL A 356 19.13 -12.92 27.49
N ASP A 357 20.20 -12.93 26.69
CA ASP A 357 21.41 -12.12 26.93
C ASP A 357 21.05 -10.64 27.01
N ARG A 358 20.26 -10.17 26.03
CA ARG A 358 19.81 -8.77 26.01
C ARG A 358 18.93 -8.42 27.22
N LEU A 359 18.06 -9.31 27.65
CA LEU A 359 17.23 -9.10 28.85
C LEU A 359 18.10 -8.98 30.10
N ILE A 360 19.06 -9.90 30.30
CA ILE A 360 19.98 -9.88 31.44
C ILE A 360 20.81 -8.60 31.41
N GLU A 361 21.35 -8.22 30.26
CA GLU A 361 22.10 -6.96 30.09
C GLU A 361 21.26 -5.75 30.54
N LEU A 362 20.00 -5.66 30.10
CA LEU A 362 19.11 -4.57 30.48
C LEU A 362 18.81 -4.57 31.99
N LEU A 363 18.50 -5.72 32.58
CA LEU A 363 18.16 -5.84 34.00
C LEU A 363 19.35 -5.60 34.95
N THR A 364 20.57 -5.87 34.48
CA THR A 364 21.81 -5.79 35.29
C THR A 364 22.66 -4.56 34.94
N HIS A 365 22.16 -3.69 34.06
CA HIS A 365 22.91 -2.52 33.57
C HIS A 365 24.25 -2.92 32.93
N GLY A 366 24.25 -4.01 32.17
CA GLY A 366 25.42 -4.53 31.45
C GLY A 366 26.41 -5.32 32.30
N LYS A 367 26.17 -5.49 33.61
CA LYS A 367 27.07 -6.21 34.51
C LYS A 367 26.96 -7.73 34.41
N GLY A 368 25.86 -8.24 33.86
CA GLY A 368 25.55 -9.67 33.87
C GLY A 368 25.10 -10.16 35.26
N LEU A 369 24.89 -11.47 35.37
CA LEU A 369 24.55 -12.10 36.65
C LEU A 369 25.83 -12.24 37.51
N SER A 370 25.78 -11.74 38.75
CA SER A 370 26.92 -11.78 39.67
C SER A 370 27.19 -13.19 40.20
N ASP A 371 28.46 -13.61 40.24
CA ASP A 371 28.90 -14.84 40.90
C ASP A 371 29.08 -14.69 42.42
N ASP A 372 29.03 -13.46 42.94
CA ASP A 372 28.90 -13.21 44.38
C ASP A 372 27.44 -13.47 44.83
N GLU A 373 27.28 -14.38 45.80
CA GLU A 373 25.98 -14.80 46.34
C GLU A 373 25.16 -13.63 46.89
N ALA A 374 25.79 -12.75 47.67
CA ALA A 374 25.10 -11.66 48.33
C ALA A 374 24.62 -10.62 47.31
N ILE A 375 25.47 -10.26 46.35
CA ILE A 375 25.14 -9.31 45.29
C ILE A 375 24.00 -9.86 44.42
N PHE A 376 24.05 -11.13 44.01
CA PHE A 376 23.02 -11.73 43.17
C PHE A 376 21.68 -11.85 43.90
N LYS A 377 21.67 -12.35 45.15
CA LYS A 377 20.44 -12.47 45.94
C LYS A 377 19.81 -11.12 46.23
N GLN A 378 20.61 -10.11 46.54
CA GLN A 378 20.11 -8.76 46.77
C GLN A 378 19.48 -8.19 45.48
N TRP A 379 20.14 -8.32 44.33
CA TRP A 379 19.57 -7.92 43.04
C TRP A 379 18.23 -8.63 42.75
N ALA A 380 18.16 -9.94 43.00
CA ALA A 380 16.93 -10.69 42.77
C ALA A 380 15.78 -10.25 43.69
N ILE A 381 16.08 -9.97 44.97
CA ILE A 381 15.10 -9.40 45.91
C ILE A 381 14.65 -8.02 45.43
N ASP A 382 15.59 -7.16 45.04
CA ASP A 382 15.27 -5.81 44.58
C ASP A 382 14.39 -5.84 43.32
N LEU A 383 14.69 -6.73 42.38
CA LEU A 383 13.94 -6.88 41.14
C LEU A 383 12.56 -7.52 41.33
N ILE A 384 12.45 -8.57 42.16
CA ILE A 384 11.21 -9.37 42.27
C ILE A 384 10.26 -8.79 43.35
N ILE A 385 10.81 -8.29 44.45
CA ILE A 385 10.03 -7.89 45.63
C ILE A 385 9.89 -6.37 45.70
N ASN A 386 11.00 -5.63 45.53
CA ASN A 386 11.01 -4.20 45.79
C ASN A 386 10.60 -3.36 44.57
N ASP A 387 10.86 -3.85 43.36
CA ASP A 387 10.54 -3.16 42.12
C ASP A 387 9.06 -3.30 41.77
N LYS A 388 8.37 -2.15 41.74
CA LYS A 388 6.92 -2.06 41.48
C LYS A 388 6.61 -1.74 40.02
N ARG A 389 7.61 -1.69 39.13
CA ARG A 389 7.38 -1.39 37.71
C ARG A 389 6.53 -2.47 37.05
N PRO A 390 5.63 -2.12 36.11
CA PRO A 390 4.68 -3.07 35.51
C PRO A 390 5.33 -4.30 34.87
N PHE A 391 6.51 -4.15 34.27
CA PHE A 391 7.20 -5.25 33.58
C PHE A 391 7.61 -6.38 34.53
N VAL A 392 7.80 -6.13 35.84
CA VAL A 392 8.26 -7.14 36.81
C VAL A 392 7.26 -8.30 36.89
N LYS A 393 5.96 -7.98 36.89
CA LYS A 393 4.91 -9.01 36.86
C LYS A 393 5.00 -9.86 35.60
N SER A 394 5.20 -9.22 34.44
CA SER A 394 5.35 -9.92 33.16
C SER A 394 6.65 -10.74 33.07
N LEU A 395 7.71 -10.31 33.76
CA LEU A 395 8.99 -11.00 33.83
C LEU A 395 8.87 -12.35 34.55
N MET A 396 8.03 -12.43 35.59
CA MET A 396 7.78 -13.69 36.31
C MET A 396 7.10 -14.76 35.44
N ASP A 397 6.40 -14.36 34.38
CA ASP A 397 5.78 -15.28 33.42
C ASP A 397 6.76 -15.82 32.37
N VAL A 398 7.98 -15.28 32.29
CA VAL A 398 8.97 -15.69 31.29
C VAL A 398 9.53 -17.07 31.68
N LYS A 399 9.36 -18.04 30.78
CA LYS A 399 9.82 -19.42 30.92
C LYS A 399 11.10 -19.65 30.09
N GLY A 400 11.40 -20.92 29.79
CA GLY A 400 12.46 -21.28 28.84
C GLY A 400 13.87 -20.95 29.34
N GLU A 401 14.71 -20.44 28.43
CA GLU A 401 16.14 -20.23 28.65
C GLU A 401 16.41 -19.19 29.73
N TYR A 402 15.63 -18.09 29.79
CA TYR A 402 15.80 -17.08 30.83
C TYR A 402 15.64 -17.69 32.23
N ARG A 403 14.54 -18.43 32.46
CA ARG A 403 14.27 -19.07 33.74
C ARG A 403 15.36 -20.10 34.10
N ARG A 404 15.78 -20.92 33.13
CA ARG A 404 16.87 -21.89 33.32
C ARG A 404 18.16 -21.23 33.78
N ARG A 405 18.54 -20.08 33.22
CA ARG A 405 19.76 -19.35 33.62
C ARG A 405 19.65 -18.74 35.02
N ILE A 406 18.50 -18.20 35.39
CA ILE A 406 18.26 -17.69 36.75
C ILE A 406 18.34 -18.83 37.77
N ASP A 407 17.66 -19.95 37.51
CA ASP A 407 17.67 -21.11 38.40
C ASP A 407 19.08 -21.73 38.51
N ALA A 408 19.82 -21.81 37.40
CA ALA A 408 21.22 -22.26 37.40
C ALA A 408 22.13 -21.34 38.22
N GLN A 409 21.91 -20.02 38.17
CA GLN A 409 22.67 -19.08 39.00
C GLN A 409 22.36 -19.27 40.49
N PHE A 410 21.10 -19.49 40.87
CA PHE A 410 20.75 -19.84 42.25
C PHE A 410 21.38 -21.17 42.70
N ALA A 411 21.46 -22.16 41.82
CA ALA A 411 22.01 -23.48 42.12
C ALA A 411 23.52 -23.47 42.42
N LYS A 412 24.25 -22.41 42.01
CA LYS A 412 25.67 -22.22 42.38
C LYS A 412 25.88 -22.02 43.88
N PHE A 413 24.86 -21.58 44.61
CA PHE A 413 24.97 -21.21 46.01
C PHE A 413 24.37 -22.30 46.91
N PRO A 414 25.16 -22.92 47.81
CA PRO A 414 24.66 -23.97 48.69
C PRO A 414 23.56 -23.43 49.60
N LYS A 415 22.54 -24.25 49.87
CA LYS A 415 21.53 -23.93 50.89
C LYS A 415 22.26 -23.92 52.24
N ARG A 416 22.41 -22.74 52.85
CA ARG A 416 22.83 -22.67 54.26
C ARG A 416 21.72 -23.34 55.07
N SER A 417 22.06 -24.51 55.61
CA SER A 417 21.23 -25.36 56.48
C SER A 417 20.89 -24.65 57.77
#